data_AF-A0A1H3SRE1-F1
#
_entry.id   AF-A0A1H3SRE1-F1
#
_cell.length_a   1.000
_cell.length_b   1.000
_cell.length_c   1.000
_cell.angle_alpha   90.00
_cell.angle_beta   90.00
_cell.angle_gamma   90.00
#
_symmetry.space_group_name_H-M   'P 1'
#
loop_
_entity.id
_entity.type
_entity.pdbx_description
1 polymer ?
#
loop_
_entity_poly.entity_id
_entity_poly.type
_entity_poly.pdbx_seq_one_letter_code
_entity_poly.pdbx_strand_id
1 'polypeptide(L)'
;MRKRDKLVSCRKEKHWSQQDVVDLLKIRYGVAITESYYGMIEQGVRMPSLPVAMAIANLFQTEPADLFTAPRGKQHDPGFSR
;
A
#
# COMPACT_ATOMS: atom_id res chain seq x y z
N MET A 1 -10.30 -6.58 7.96
CA MET A 1 -9.31 -6.21 6.91
C MET A 1 -7.93 -6.65 7.38
N ARG A 2 -7.09 -7.21 6.53
CA ARG A 2 -5.74 -7.62 6.92
C ARG A 2 -4.79 -6.43 6.80
N LYS A 3 -3.93 -6.24 7.79
CA LYS A 3 -2.84 -5.27 7.76
C LYS A 3 -1.96 -5.52 6.53
N ARG A 4 -1.47 -4.47 5.89
CA ARG A 4 -0.56 -4.57 4.74
C ARG A 4 0.86 -4.80 5.24
N ASP A 5 1.12 -6.01 5.71
CA ASP A 5 2.37 -6.36 6.40
C ASP A 5 3.61 -6.03 5.54
N LYS A 6 3.57 -6.28 4.22
CA LYS A 6 4.66 -5.93 3.31
C LYS A 6 4.95 -4.42 3.29
N LEU A 7 3.92 -3.58 3.21
CA LEU A 7 4.07 -2.12 3.24
C LEU A 7 4.71 -1.64 4.55
N VAL A 8 4.27 -2.21 5.67
CA VAL A 8 4.80 -1.88 7.01
C VAL A 8 6.26 -2.34 7.15
N SER A 9 6.61 -3.52 6.63
CA SER A 9 7.98 -4.02 6.63
C SER A 9 8.90 -3.13 5.81
N CYS A 10 8.52 -2.78 4.57
CA CYS A 10 9.34 -1.90 3.72
C CYS A 10 9.66 -0.56 4.42
N ARG A 11 8.68 0.03 5.11
CA ARG A 11 8.89 1.26 5.88
C ARG A 11 9.86 1.04 7.05
N LYS A 12 9.66 -0.03 7.83
CA LYS A 12 10.48 -0.33 9.01
C LYS A 12 11.92 -0.69 8.66
N GLU A 13 12.14 -1.39 7.55
CA GLU A 13 13.48 -1.71 7.03
C GLU A 13 14.28 -0.44 6.65
N LYS A 14 13.59 0.63 6.28
CA LYS A 14 14.20 1.94 6.03
C LYS A 14 14.32 2.80 7.29
N HIS A 15 13.88 2.31 8.45
CA HIS A 15 13.78 3.06 9.70
C HIS A 15 12.93 4.33 9.62
N TRP A 16 11.91 4.34 8.76
CA TRP A 16 11.03 5.49 8.57
C TRP A 16 9.80 5.44 9.48
N SER A 17 9.41 6.59 10.01
CA SER A 17 8.09 6.84 10.57
C SER A 17 7.02 6.93 9.46
N GLN A 18 5.75 6.94 9.84
CA GLN A 18 4.68 7.17 8.87
C GLN A 18 4.74 8.58 8.28
N GLN A 19 5.08 9.57 9.11
CA GLN A 19 5.32 10.95 8.69
C GLN A 19 6.48 11.06 7.68
N ASP A 20 7.59 10.34 7.89
CA ASP A 20 8.71 10.33 6.94
C ASP A 20 8.27 9.87 5.55
N VAL A 21 7.41 8.85 5.48
CA VAL A 21 6.86 8.38 4.19
C VAL A 21 6.02 9.46 3.53
N VAL A 22 5.14 10.13 4.30
CA VAL A 22 4.30 11.21 3.79
C VAL A 22 5.15 12.37 3.24
N ASP A 23 6.20 12.76 3.96
CA ASP A 23 7.10 13.82 3.53
C ASP A 23 7.87 13.44 2.27
N LEU A 24 8.36 12.19 2.19
CA LEU A 24 9.03 11.67 1.00
C LEU A 24 8.10 11.59 -0.21
N LEU A 25 6.84 11.21 -0.02
CA LEU A 25 5.83 11.20 -1.10
C LEU A 25 5.58 12.60 -1.65
N LYS A 26 5.49 13.59 -0.76
CA LYS A 26 5.33 15.00 -1.14
C LYS A 26 6.55 15.54 -1.88
N ILE A 27 7.75 15.30 -1.33
CA ILE A 27 9.01 15.84 -1.86
C ILE A 27 9.38 15.20 -3.21
N ARG A 28 9.24 13.87 -3.34
CA ARG A 28 9.76 13.14 -4.51
C ARG A 28 8.73 12.94 -5.63
N TYR A 29 7.45 12.92 -5.29
CA TYR A 29 6.38 12.56 -6.22
C TYR A 29 5.25 13.59 -6.29
N GLY A 30 5.33 14.69 -5.53
CA GLY A 30 4.27 15.70 -5.49
C GLY A 30 2.95 15.20 -4.89
N VAL A 31 2.97 14.04 -4.21
CA VAL A 31 1.78 13.43 -3.62
C VAL A 31 1.62 13.92 -2.18
N ALA A 32 0.65 14.81 -1.95
CA ALA A 32 0.31 15.30 -0.63
C ALA A 32 -0.82 14.48 0.00
N ILE A 33 -0.50 13.72 1.04
CA ILE A 33 -1.46 13.00 1.88
C ILE A 33 -1.19 13.29 3.36
N THR A 34 -2.06 12.84 4.26
CA THR A 34 -1.85 12.97 5.71
C THR A 34 -1.22 11.71 6.29
N GLU A 35 -0.51 11.84 7.41
CA GLU A 35 0.03 10.69 8.16
C GLU A 35 -1.08 9.71 8.54
N SER A 36 -2.21 10.21 9.05
CA SER A 36 -3.38 9.39 9.39
C SER A 36 -3.90 8.60 8.19
N TYR A 37 -3.97 9.22 7.01
CA TYR A 37 -4.38 8.53 5.79
C TYR A 37 -3.40 7.43 5.39
N TYR A 38 -2.09 7.68 5.46
CA TYR A 38 -1.08 6.66 5.23
C TYR A 38 -1.18 5.51 6.26
N GLY A 39 -1.41 5.82 7.54
CA GLY A 39 -1.65 4.82 8.58
C GLY A 39 -2.89 3.94 8.30
N MET A 40 -3.98 4.52 7.79
CA MET A 40 -5.14 3.75 7.35
C MET A 40 -4.85 2.86 6.14
N ILE A 41 -3.94 3.27 5.26
CA ILE A 41 -3.43 2.43 4.18
C ILE A 41 -2.62 1.26 4.77
N GLU A 42 -1.70 1.49 5.70
CA GLU A 42 -0.94 0.39 6.32
C GLU A 42 -1.84 -0.62 7.03
N GLN A 43 -2.90 -0.17 7.69
CA GLN A 43 -3.87 -1.02 8.40
C GLN A 43 -4.82 -1.78 7.48
N GLY A 44 -4.83 -1.48 6.18
CA GLY A 44 -5.78 -2.06 5.24
C GLY A 44 -7.09 -1.29 5.10
N VAL A 45 -7.42 -0.40 6.04
CA VAL A 45 -8.71 0.32 6.18
C VAL A 45 -9.05 1.21 4.98
N ARG A 46 -8.04 1.74 4.28
CA ARG A 46 -8.21 2.53 3.08
C ARG A 46 -7.45 1.92 1.91
N MET A 47 -8.05 1.98 0.72
CA MET A 47 -7.36 1.76 -0.54
C MET A 47 -6.89 3.12 -1.06
N PRO A 48 -5.59 3.29 -1.38
CA PRO A 48 -5.12 4.53 -2.00
C PRO A 48 -5.69 4.70 -3.41
N SER A 49 -5.75 5.94 -3.87
CA SER A 49 -5.96 6.21 -5.31
C SER A 49 -4.74 5.73 -6.11
N LEU A 50 -4.92 5.52 -7.42
CA LEU A 50 -3.84 5.03 -8.28
C LEU A 50 -2.56 5.88 -8.20
N PRO A 51 -2.60 7.23 -8.25
CA PRO A 51 -1.39 8.05 -8.11
C PRO A 51 -0.66 7.84 -6.78
N VAL A 52 -1.41 7.70 -5.68
CA VAL A 52 -0.84 7.46 -4.35
C VAL A 52 -0.23 6.06 -4.28
N ALA A 53 -0.92 5.05 -4.82
CA ALA A 53 -0.43 3.68 -4.86
C ALA A 53 0.87 3.56 -5.65
N MET A 54 0.94 4.19 -6.82
CA MET A 54 2.13 4.23 -7.68
C MET A 54 3.30 4.95 -6.98
N ALA A 55 3.05 6.10 -6.34
CA ALA A 55 4.11 6.83 -5.63
C ALA A 55 4.67 6.04 -4.45
N ILE A 56 3.82 5.35 -3.68
CA ILE A 56 4.26 4.47 -2.58
C ILE A 56 5.08 3.30 -3.12
N ALA A 57 4.62 2.65 -4.18
CA ALA A 57 5.32 1.52 -4.80
C ALA A 57 6.71 1.94 -5.32
N ASN A 58 6.78 3.08 -6.01
CA ASN A 58 8.05 3.65 -6.49
C ASN A 58 8.98 4.05 -5.32
N LEU A 59 8.45 4.63 -4.24
CA LEU A 59 9.23 4.99 -3.06
C LEU A 59 9.92 3.77 -2.44
N PHE A 60 9.24 2.62 -2.42
CA PHE A 60 9.75 1.37 -1.88
C PHE A 60 10.39 0.44 -2.93
N GLN A 61 10.50 0.89 -4.19
CA GLN A 61 11.07 0.10 -5.30
C GLN A 61 10.42 -1.28 -5.44
N THR A 62 9.09 -1.30 -5.41
CA THR A 62 8.28 -2.52 -5.51
C THR A 62 7.09 -2.28 -6.43
N GLU A 63 6.35 -3.35 -6.76
CA GLU A 63 5.16 -3.26 -7.59
C GLU A 63 3.92 -2.92 -6.74
N PRO A 64 2.96 -2.11 -7.23
CA PRO A 64 1.73 -1.83 -6.48
C PRO A 64 0.95 -3.11 -6.11
N ALA A 65 0.96 -4.13 -6.97
CA ALA A 65 0.27 -5.39 -6.73
C ALA A 65 0.80 -6.15 -5.51
N ASP A 66 2.07 -5.96 -5.18
CA ASP A 66 2.72 -6.57 -4.02
C ASP A 66 2.28 -5.91 -2.70
N LEU A 67 2.03 -4.60 -2.74
CA LEU A 67 1.65 -3.81 -1.57
C LEU A 67 0.14 -3.79 -1.34
N PHE A 68 -0.63 -3.81 -2.44
CA PHE A 68 -2.06 -3.57 -2.45
C PHE A 68 -2.79 -4.74 -3.11
N THR A 69 -2.77 -5.91 -2.48
CA THR A 69 -3.62 -7.03 -2.93
C THR A 69 -5.10 -6.72 -2.68
N ALA A 70 -5.92 -6.96 -3.69
CA ALA A 70 -7.36 -6.90 -3.54
C ALA A 70 -7.81 -7.92 -2.49
N PRO A 71 -8.83 -7.62 -1.66
CA PRO A 71 -9.45 -8.66 -0.85
C PRO A 71 -9.89 -9.78 -1.78
N ARG A 72 -9.55 -11.03 -1.43
CA ARG A 72 -9.99 -12.21 -2.19
C ARG A 72 -11.52 -12.18 -2.29
N GLY A 73 -12.05 -11.71 -3.42
CA GLY A 73 -13.34 -12.19 -3.89
C GLY A 73 -13.21 -13.70 -3.99
N LYS A 74 -14.22 -14.44 -3.51
CA LYS A 74 -14.25 -15.90 -3.55
C LYS A 74 -13.64 -16.37 -4.88
N GLN A 75 -12.58 -17.19 -4.80
CA GLN A 75 -12.12 -17.91 -5.97
C GLN A 75 -13.37 -18.57 -6.57
N HIS A 76 -13.71 -18.22 -7.81
CA HIS A 76 -14.60 -19.05 -8.59
C HIS A 76 -13.80 -20.34 -8.76
N ASP A 77 -14.12 -21.36 -7.96
CA ASP A 77 -13.70 -22.73 -8.24
C ASP A 77 -14.22 -23.03 -9.64
N PRO A 78 -13.37 -23.21 -10.67
CA PRO A 78 -13.82 -23.81 -11.90
C PRO A 78 -13.94 -25.30 -11.60
N GLY A 79 -14.94 -25.65 -10.77
CA GLY A 79 -15.45 -27.00 -10.65
C GLY A 79 -16.02 -27.34 -12.02
N PHE A 80 -15.15 -27.84 -12.89
CA PHE A 80 -15.52 -28.44 -14.16
C PHE A 80 -16.54 -29.52 -13.82
N SER A 81 -17.83 -29.22 -14.05
CA SER A 81 -18.86 -30.24 -14.09
C SER A 81 -18.45 -31.23 -15.18
N ARG A 82 -18.09 -32.43 -14.74
CA ARG A 82 -18.20 -33.63 -15.55
C ARG A 82 -19.52 -34.30 -15.19
#